data_AF-R9JK60-F1
#
_entry.id   AF-R9JK60-F1
#
_cell.length_a   1.000
_cell.length_b   1.000
_cell.length_c   1.000
_cell.angle_alpha   90.00
_cell.angle_beta   90.00
_cell.angle_gamma   90.00
#
_symmetry.space_group_name_H-M   'P 1'
#
loop_
_entity.id
_entity.type
_entity.pdbx_description
1 polymer ?
#
loop_
_entity_poly.entity_id
_entity_poly.type
_entity_poly.pdbx_seq_one_letter_code
_entity_poly.pdbx_strand_id
1 'polypeptide(L)'
;MQKRMILLVGIMILLFCVCNRSEDENSREHTNNVENILINWEGGCEVFDTEVEDITGIISDVEALAWIAPRGGAGIISEGREIKENENEYITQSNILLSSETDIYPNDSLETWIRIVRTPVPAQTGTTESGYKDIIVYKQDDNACLAVQSSKNRRVWTLWELPQYGVWLEKEVAIFIRVVTGF
;
A
#
# COMPACT_ATOMS: atom_id res chain seq x y z
N MET A 1 22.41 -7.03 -45.36
CA MET A 1 22.51 -6.69 -43.93
C MET A 1 21.26 -5.97 -43.37
N GLN A 2 20.54 -5.15 -44.14
CA GLN A 2 19.41 -4.33 -43.65
C GLN A 2 18.16 -5.09 -43.18
N LYS A 3 17.82 -6.27 -43.74
CA LYS A 3 16.60 -7.02 -43.35
C LYS A 3 16.65 -7.65 -41.96
N ARG A 4 17.84 -7.96 -41.42
CA ARG A 4 17.99 -8.55 -40.07
C ARG A 4 17.91 -7.50 -38.95
N MET A 5 18.23 -6.24 -39.25
CA MET A 5 18.21 -5.15 -38.27
C MET A 5 16.78 -4.66 -37.98
N ILE A 6 15.90 -4.65 -38.99
CA ILE A 6 14.48 -4.26 -38.84
C ILE A 6 13.69 -5.30 -38.03
N LEU A 7 13.99 -6.59 -38.21
CA LEU A 7 13.33 -7.67 -37.45
C LEU A 7 13.68 -7.62 -35.97
N LEU A 8 14.95 -7.32 -35.62
CA LEU A 8 15.39 -7.22 -34.23
C LEU A 8 14.77 -6.01 -33.51
N VAL A 9 14.68 -4.85 -34.17
CA VAL A 9 14.04 -3.65 -33.60
C VAL A 9 12.53 -3.88 -33.42
N GLY A 10 11.87 -4.52 -34.38
CA GLY A 10 10.44 -4.86 -34.27
C GLY A 10 10.15 -5.82 -33.12
N ILE A 11 10.99 -6.84 -32.91
CA ILE A 11 10.85 -7.78 -31.79
C ILE A 11 11.12 -7.10 -30.44
N MET A 12 12.09 -6.20 -30.36
CA MET A 12 12.38 -5.43 -29.14
C MET A 12 11.23 -4.50 -28.76
N ILE A 13 10.64 -3.80 -29.72
CA ILE A 13 9.47 -2.93 -29.48
C ILE A 13 8.26 -3.77 -29.04
N LEU A 14 8.04 -4.94 -29.67
CA LEU A 14 6.99 -5.87 -29.27
C LEU A 14 7.22 -6.43 -27.86
N LEU A 15 8.44 -6.79 -27.48
CA LEU A 15 8.76 -7.22 -26.12
C LEU A 15 8.54 -6.11 -25.09
N PHE A 16 8.93 -4.86 -25.41
CA PHE A 16 8.74 -3.72 -24.51
C PHE A 16 7.25 -3.39 -24.34
N CYS A 17 6.46 -3.43 -25.42
CA CYS A 17 5.01 -3.25 -25.35
C CYS A 17 4.30 -4.38 -24.60
N VAL A 18 4.76 -5.63 -24.73
CA VAL A 18 4.16 -6.79 -24.03
C VAL A 18 4.51 -6.76 -22.54
N CYS A 19 5.76 -6.42 -22.16
CA CYS A 19 6.14 -6.22 -20.76
C CYS A 19 5.32 -5.08 -20.12
N ASN A 20 5.28 -3.90 -20.75
CA ASN A 20 4.52 -2.77 -20.22
C ASN A 20 3.03 -3.10 -20.10
N ARG A 21 2.45 -3.79 -21.08
CA ARG A 21 1.04 -4.18 -21.04
C ARG A 21 0.73 -5.17 -19.91
N SER A 22 1.63 -6.10 -19.62
CA SER A 22 1.46 -7.02 -18.49
C SER A 22 1.60 -6.32 -17.14
N GLU A 23 2.47 -5.31 -17.02
CA GLU A 23 2.59 -4.49 -15.80
C GLU A 23 1.36 -3.58 -15.62
N ASP A 24 0.84 -3.03 -16.71
CA ASP A 24 -0.34 -2.17 -16.78
C ASP A 24 -1.68 -2.92 -16.54
N GLU A 25 -1.78 -4.18 -16.95
CA GLU A 25 -2.96 -5.01 -16.69
C GLU A 25 -2.94 -5.57 -15.26
N ASN A 26 -1.75 -5.92 -14.75
CA ASN A 26 -1.60 -6.46 -13.39
C ASN A 26 -1.73 -5.37 -12.31
N SER A 27 -1.20 -4.17 -12.54
CA SER A 27 -1.40 -3.01 -11.65
C SER A 27 -2.87 -2.59 -11.57
N ARG A 28 -3.59 -2.57 -12.70
CA ARG A 28 -5.03 -2.29 -12.76
C ARG A 28 -5.88 -3.35 -12.03
N GLU A 29 -5.56 -4.64 -12.16
CA GLU A 29 -6.24 -5.70 -11.40
C GLU A 29 -6.01 -5.61 -9.89
N HIS A 30 -4.83 -5.18 -9.44
CA HIS A 30 -4.53 -5.01 -8.01
C HIS A 30 -5.25 -3.79 -7.42
N THR A 31 -5.32 -2.67 -8.14
CA THR A 31 -6.09 -1.49 -7.71
C THR A 31 -7.60 -1.74 -7.70
N ASN A 32 -8.13 -2.59 -8.59
CA ASN A 32 -9.57 -2.92 -8.68
C ASN A 32 -10.14 -3.63 -7.44
N ASN A 33 -9.30 -4.04 -6.49
CA ASN A 33 -9.72 -4.72 -5.26
C ASN A 33 -9.69 -3.84 -4.02
N VAL A 34 -9.20 -2.59 -4.13
CA VAL A 34 -9.15 -1.63 -3.03
C VAL A 34 -10.50 -0.96 -2.89
N GLU A 35 -11.12 -1.08 -1.72
CA GLU A 35 -12.44 -0.54 -1.41
C GLU A 35 -12.31 0.93 -1.00
N ASN A 36 -11.41 1.24 -0.09
CA ASN A 36 -11.23 2.58 0.46
C ASN A 36 -9.80 2.75 1.00
N ILE A 37 -9.41 4.01 1.23
CA ILE A 37 -8.21 4.37 1.98
C ILE A 37 -8.61 5.22 3.17
N LEU A 38 -8.06 4.89 4.34
CA LEU A 38 -8.15 5.73 5.53
C LEU A 38 -6.81 6.44 5.70
N ILE A 39 -6.83 7.75 5.85
CA ILE A 39 -5.64 8.55 6.10
C ILE A 39 -5.86 9.38 7.35
N ASN A 40 -4.94 9.23 8.30
CA ASN A 40 -4.86 10.10 9.47
C ASN A 40 -3.70 11.07 9.33
N TRP A 41 -4.00 12.35 9.48
CA TRP A 41 -3.06 13.44 9.29
C TRP A 41 -3.56 14.70 10.02
N GLU A 42 -2.64 15.47 10.61
CA GLU A 42 -2.92 16.74 11.30
C GLU A 42 -4.10 16.72 12.31
N GLY A 43 -4.30 15.60 13.02
CA GLY A 43 -5.37 15.49 14.03
C GLY A 43 -6.77 15.20 13.45
N GLY A 44 -6.83 14.74 12.20
CA GLY A 44 -8.06 14.24 11.58
C GLY A 44 -7.82 12.93 10.86
N CYS A 45 -8.86 12.09 10.80
CA CYS A 45 -8.89 10.93 9.91
C CYS A 45 -10.02 11.10 8.89
N GLU A 46 -9.69 10.86 7.63
CA GLU A 46 -10.62 10.89 6.50
C GLU A 46 -10.61 9.55 5.74
N VAL A 47 -11.77 9.22 5.16
CA VAL A 47 -11.96 8.04 4.30
C VAL A 47 -12.09 8.51 2.85
N PHE A 48 -11.30 7.89 1.97
CA PHE A 48 -11.29 8.17 0.53
C PHE A 48 -11.73 6.92 -0.25
N ASP A 49 -12.75 7.07 -1.09
CA ASP A 49 -13.18 6.03 -2.02
C ASP A 49 -12.26 5.96 -3.23
N THR A 50 -11.92 4.76 -3.68
CA THR A 50 -10.92 4.52 -4.73
C THR A 50 -11.40 4.81 -6.16
N GLU A 51 -12.65 5.25 -6.32
CA GLU A 51 -13.22 5.65 -7.61
C GLU A 51 -12.66 6.99 -8.13
N VAL A 52 -11.86 7.71 -7.34
CA VAL A 52 -11.19 8.95 -7.74
C VAL A 52 -9.87 8.63 -8.45
N GLU A 53 -9.71 9.07 -9.71
CA GLU A 53 -8.55 8.77 -10.56
C GLU A 53 -7.19 9.15 -9.92
N ASP A 54 -7.17 10.17 -9.07
CA ASP A 54 -5.97 10.74 -8.47
C ASP A 54 -5.42 9.96 -7.24
N ILE A 55 -6.07 8.86 -6.86
CA ILE A 55 -5.71 8.09 -5.64
C ILE A 55 -4.66 7.00 -5.90
N THR A 56 -4.42 6.64 -7.15
CA THR A 56 -3.64 5.44 -7.52
C THR A 56 -2.16 5.47 -7.12
N GLY A 57 -1.55 6.67 -7.01
CA GLY A 57 -0.13 6.81 -6.67
C GLY A 57 0.21 6.27 -5.28
N ILE A 58 -0.47 6.79 -4.25
CA ILE A 58 -0.20 6.40 -2.85
C ILE A 58 -0.51 4.92 -2.59
N ILE A 59 -1.53 4.37 -3.26
CA ILE A 59 -1.82 2.92 -3.22
C ILE A 59 -0.62 2.14 -3.74
N SER A 60 -0.14 2.50 -4.93
CA SER A 60 0.96 1.81 -5.61
C SER A 60 2.23 1.84 -4.78
N ASP A 61 2.53 2.97 -4.14
CA ASP A 61 3.72 3.13 -3.32
C ASP A 61 3.66 2.28 -2.04
N VAL A 62 2.51 2.25 -1.37
CA VAL A 62 2.30 1.40 -0.18
C VAL A 62 2.32 -0.09 -0.55
N GLU A 63 1.75 -0.47 -1.70
CA GLU A 63 1.83 -1.84 -2.21
C GLU A 63 3.27 -2.24 -2.55
N ALA A 64 4.04 -1.33 -3.14
CA ALA A 64 5.46 -1.55 -3.39
C ALA A 64 6.21 -1.81 -2.09
N LEU A 65 5.92 -1.05 -1.02
CA LEU A 65 6.46 -1.33 0.32
C LEU A 65 6.08 -2.73 0.81
N ALA A 66 4.82 -3.11 0.71
CA ALA A 66 4.34 -4.44 1.10
C ALA A 66 5.03 -5.57 0.33
N TRP A 67 5.39 -5.30 -0.93
CA TRP A 67 6.13 -6.24 -1.76
C TRP A 67 7.60 -6.39 -1.36
N ILE A 68 8.28 -5.27 -1.08
CA ILE A 68 9.72 -5.30 -0.80
C ILE A 68 10.03 -5.65 0.65
N ALA A 69 9.16 -5.33 1.61
CA ALA A 69 9.41 -5.54 3.02
C ALA A 69 9.79 -6.99 3.39
N PRO A 70 9.06 -8.05 2.99
CA PRO A 70 9.46 -9.43 3.28
C PRO A 70 10.75 -9.88 2.58
N ARG A 71 11.17 -9.17 1.52
CA ARG A 71 12.35 -9.49 0.72
C ARG A 71 13.59 -8.72 1.18
N GLY A 72 13.40 -7.64 1.92
CA GLY A 72 14.44 -6.68 2.26
C GLY A 72 14.85 -5.83 1.04
N GLY A 73 15.71 -4.84 1.30
CA GLY A 73 16.13 -3.84 0.31
C GLY A 73 15.64 -2.44 0.67
N ALA A 74 16.18 -1.42 -0.01
CA ALA A 74 15.88 -0.01 0.25
C ALA A 74 16.06 0.42 1.73
N GLY A 75 16.88 -0.29 2.51
CA GLY A 75 17.09 -0.02 3.93
C GLY A 75 16.06 -0.68 4.87
N ILE A 76 15.14 -1.49 4.34
CA ILE A 76 14.12 -2.20 5.12
C ILE A 76 14.66 -3.47 5.74
N ILE A 77 14.30 -3.69 7.00
CA ILE A 77 14.60 -4.90 7.76
C ILE A 77 13.59 -5.98 7.37
N SER A 78 14.04 -7.08 6.78
CA SER A 78 13.16 -8.12 6.23
C SER A 78 12.51 -9.04 7.27
N GLU A 79 12.95 -8.95 8.52
CA GLU A 79 12.44 -9.75 9.63
C GLU A 79 11.04 -9.27 10.04
N GLY A 80 10.02 -9.88 9.42
CA GLY A 80 8.63 -9.64 9.75
C GLY A 80 8.25 -10.24 11.11
N ARG A 81 7.62 -9.44 11.96
CA ARG A 81 7.06 -9.89 13.25
C ARG A 81 5.57 -10.14 13.13
N GLU A 82 5.12 -11.33 13.47
CA GLU A 82 3.69 -11.60 13.59
C GLU A 82 3.12 -10.92 14.85
N ILE A 83 1.99 -10.23 14.69
CA ILE A 83 1.26 -9.55 15.77
C ILE A 83 -0.24 -9.82 15.63
N LYS A 84 -0.97 -9.71 16.75
CA LYS A 84 -2.44 -9.70 16.74
C LYS A 84 -2.98 -8.29 16.54
N GLU A 85 -4.18 -8.20 15.99
CA GLU A 85 -4.85 -6.91 15.71
C GLU A 85 -4.92 -5.96 16.91
N ASN A 86 -5.08 -6.50 18.13
CA ASN A 86 -5.24 -5.73 19.36
C ASN A 86 -3.91 -5.40 20.06
N GLU A 87 -2.78 -5.82 19.49
CA GLU A 87 -1.43 -5.50 20.00
C GLU A 87 -0.87 -4.23 19.34
N ASN A 88 -1.59 -3.63 18.40
CA ASN A 88 -1.20 -2.44 17.66
C ASN A 88 -2.32 -1.39 17.69
N GLU A 89 -1.98 -0.19 18.14
CA GLU A 89 -2.96 0.88 18.33
C GLU A 89 -3.52 1.40 17.00
N TYR A 90 -2.70 1.53 15.95
CA TYR A 90 -3.15 2.02 14.64
C TYR A 90 -4.12 1.04 13.97
N ILE A 91 -3.88 -0.27 14.10
CA ILE A 91 -4.81 -1.30 13.63
C ILE A 91 -6.12 -1.21 14.42
N THR A 92 -6.04 -1.05 15.74
CA THR A 92 -7.22 -0.97 16.60
C THR A 92 -8.05 0.29 16.31
N GLN A 93 -7.40 1.46 16.22
CA GLN A 93 -8.03 2.74 15.89
C GLN A 93 -8.69 2.68 14.50
N SER A 94 -7.97 2.23 13.48
CA SER A 94 -8.53 2.13 12.13
C SER A 94 -9.66 1.12 12.02
N ASN A 95 -9.65 0.03 12.80
CA ASN A 95 -10.79 -0.90 12.87
C ASN A 95 -12.06 -0.24 13.44
N ILE A 96 -11.92 0.63 14.45
CA ILE A 96 -13.06 1.38 15.02
C ILE A 96 -13.67 2.27 13.94
N LEU A 97 -12.82 2.96 13.17
CA LEU A 97 -13.26 3.84 12.08
C LEU A 97 -14.03 3.10 10.99
N LEU A 98 -13.53 1.94 10.56
CA LEU A 98 -14.22 1.08 9.58
C LEU A 98 -15.58 0.55 10.07
N SER A 99 -15.77 0.47 11.38
CA SER A 99 -17.05 0.06 11.99
C SER A 99 -18.01 1.23 12.24
N SER A 100 -17.54 2.47 12.06
CA SER A 100 -18.32 3.68 12.27
C SER A 100 -19.06 4.08 10.99
N GLU A 101 -20.20 4.75 11.14
CA GLU A 101 -20.99 5.25 10.00
C GLU A 101 -20.60 6.69 9.59
N THR A 102 -19.46 7.19 10.09
CA THR A 102 -19.02 8.59 9.89
C THR A 102 -17.68 8.66 9.19
N ASP A 103 -17.62 9.42 8.09
CA ASP A 103 -16.43 9.50 7.21
C ASP A 103 -15.32 10.43 7.73
N ILE A 104 -15.61 11.24 8.76
CA ILE A 104 -14.67 12.16 9.38
C ILE A 104 -14.64 11.91 10.89
N TYR A 105 -13.44 11.64 11.41
CA TYR A 105 -13.24 11.42 12.83
C TYR A 105 -12.17 12.39 13.38
N PRO A 106 -12.54 13.32 14.27
CA PRO A 106 -11.55 14.09 15.00
C PRO A 106 -10.83 13.15 15.97
N ASN A 107 -9.52 13.06 15.86
CA ASN A 107 -8.71 12.44 16.90
C ASN A 107 -7.60 13.40 17.33
N ASP A 108 -7.20 13.35 18.58
CA ASP A 108 -6.11 14.18 19.09
C ASP A 108 -4.72 13.64 18.67
N SER A 109 -4.66 12.63 17.78
CA SER A 109 -3.43 12.02 17.31
C SER A 109 -2.86 12.79 16.12
N LEU A 110 -1.68 13.37 16.35
CA LEU A 110 -0.87 14.01 15.31
C LEU A 110 -0.10 12.99 14.45
N GLU A 111 -0.25 11.69 14.73
CA GLU A 111 0.53 10.65 14.09
C GLU A 111 -0.02 10.34 12.69
N THR A 112 0.88 10.34 11.70
CA THR A 112 0.51 10.08 10.31
C THR A 112 0.43 8.58 10.04
N TRP A 113 -0.70 8.12 9.52
CA TRP A 113 -0.86 6.74 9.07
C TRP A 113 -1.84 6.60 7.90
N ILE A 114 -1.65 5.56 7.10
CA ILE A 114 -2.48 5.19 5.96
C ILE A 114 -2.93 3.75 6.16
N ARG A 115 -4.21 3.46 5.96
CA ARG A 115 -4.71 2.09 5.81
C ARG A 115 -5.41 1.93 4.47
N ILE A 116 -4.94 0.95 3.71
CA ILE A 116 -5.57 0.47 2.49
C ILE A 116 -6.51 -0.67 2.84
N VAL A 117 -7.80 -0.47 2.61
CA VAL A 117 -8.86 -1.45 2.85
C VAL A 117 -9.18 -2.14 1.54
N ARG A 118 -9.19 -3.48 1.56
CA ARG A 118 -9.44 -4.24 0.33
C ARG A 118 -10.12 -5.57 0.56
N THR A 119 -10.64 -6.11 -0.53
CA THR A 119 -11.00 -7.53 -0.59
C THR A 119 -9.74 -8.41 -0.44
N PRO A 120 -9.84 -9.57 0.24
CA PRO A 120 -8.67 -10.43 0.45
C PRO A 120 -8.06 -10.93 -0.86
N VAL A 121 -6.75 -10.70 -1.02
CA VAL A 121 -5.94 -11.24 -2.12
C VAL A 121 -5.49 -12.66 -1.74
N PRO A 122 -5.88 -13.70 -2.50
CA PRO A 122 -5.46 -15.07 -2.21
C PRO A 122 -3.98 -15.27 -2.54
N ALA A 123 -3.36 -16.25 -1.88
CA ALA A 123 -2.02 -16.69 -2.25
C ALA A 123 -2.04 -17.24 -3.69
N GLN A 124 -1.07 -16.84 -4.51
CA GLN A 124 -0.94 -17.39 -5.86
C GLN A 124 -0.41 -18.82 -5.79
N THR A 125 -1.11 -19.75 -6.44
CA THR A 125 -0.74 -21.17 -6.44
C THR A 125 0.61 -21.36 -7.13
N GLY A 126 1.54 -22.08 -6.47
CA GLY A 126 2.88 -22.32 -7.00
C GLY A 126 3.91 -21.24 -6.67
N THR A 127 3.54 -20.21 -5.89
CA THR A 127 4.46 -19.19 -5.36
C THR A 127 4.66 -19.37 -3.85
N THR A 128 5.69 -18.72 -3.29
CA THR A 128 5.90 -18.63 -1.84
C THR A 128 5.14 -17.45 -1.21
N GLU A 129 4.29 -16.76 -1.97
CA GLU A 129 3.61 -15.56 -1.51
C GLU A 129 2.40 -15.91 -0.65
N SER A 130 2.39 -15.38 0.56
CA SER A 130 1.23 -15.44 1.43
C SER A 130 0.17 -14.47 0.92
N GLY A 131 -1.08 -14.94 0.84
CA GLY A 131 -2.21 -14.06 0.58
C GLY A 131 -2.38 -13.03 1.70
N TYR A 132 -2.84 -11.85 1.34
CA TYR A 132 -2.96 -10.69 2.22
C TYR A 132 -4.30 -9.97 2.04
N LYS A 133 -4.68 -9.12 3.00
CA LYS A 133 -5.87 -8.29 2.93
C LYS A 133 -5.46 -6.83 3.09
N ASP A 134 -5.78 -6.20 4.22
CA ASP A 134 -5.50 -4.79 4.44
C ASP A 134 -4.00 -4.54 4.66
N ILE A 135 -3.57 -3.33 4.32
CA ILE A 135 -2.20 -2.86 4.54
C ILE A 135 -2.29 -1.57 5.35
N ILE A 136 -1.47 -1.43 6.38
CA ILE A 136 -1.35 -0.20 7.16
C ILE A 136 0.11 0.23 7.21
N VAL A 137 0.37 1.52 6.99
CA VAL A 137 1.69 2.14 7.18
C VAL A 137 1.52 3.31 8.14
N TYR A 138 2.34 3.38 9.18
CA TYR A 138 2.25 4.42 10.19
C TYR A 138 3.63 4.91 10.61
N LYS A 139 3.71 6.20 10.92
CA LYS A 139 4.94 6.88 11.33
C LYS A 139 5.28 6.57 12.79
N GLN A 140 6.57 6.43 13.07
CA GLN A 140 7.15 6.39 14.41
C GLN A 140 8.45 7.20 14.41
N ASP A 141 8.37 8.44 14.91
CA ASP A 141 9.45 9.42 14.82
C ASP A 141 9.98 9.54 13.38
N ASP A 142 11.28 9.40 13.14
CA ASP A 142 11.88 9.46 11.81
C ASP A 142 11.65 8.17 10.98
N ASN A 143 11.14 7.11 11.60
CA ASN A 143 10.89 5.81 10.98
C ASN A 143 9.41 5.61 10.66
N ALA A 144 9.09 4.50 10.00
CA ALA A 144 7.74 4.01 9.85
C ALA A 144 7.66 2.52 10.15
N CYS A 145 6.45 2.01 10.29
CA CYS A 145 6.15 0.60 10.32
C CYS A 145 5.12 0.29 9.25
N LEU A 146 5.27 -0.86 8.61
CA LEU A 146 4.30 -1.43 7.69
C LEU A 146 3.72 -2.68 8.35
N ALA A 147 2.40 -2.80 8.39
CA ALA A 147 1.74 -4.05 8.74
C ALA A 147 0.82 -4.53 7.63
N VAL A 148 0.89 -5.82 7.32
CA VAL A 148 0.07 -6.48 6.29
C VAL A 148 -0.79 -7.54 6.95
N GLN A 149 -2.10 -7.48 6.70
CA GLN A 149 -3.07 -8.40 7.27
C GLN A 149 -3.07 -9.74 6.52
N SER A 150 -3.13 -10.85 7.25
CA SER A 150 -3.27 -12.17 6.64
C SER A 150 -4.65 -12.34 6.00
N SER A 151 -4.71 -12.81 4.74
CA SER A 151 -5.99 -13.18 4.12
C SER A 151 -6.61 -14.44 4.73
N LYS A 152 -5.81 -15.29 5.37
CA LYS A 152 -6.25 -16.54 6.02
C LYS A 152 -6.79 -16.31 7.42
N ASN A 153 -6.16 -15.43 8.19
CA ASN A 153 -6.58 -15.09 9.54
C ASN A 153 -6.59 -13.57 9.74
N ARG A 154 -7.78 -12.97 9.63
CA ARG A 154 -7.95 -11.51 9.68
C ARG A 154 -7.54 -10.87 11.01
N ARG A 155 -7.32 -11.65 12.07
CA ARG A 155 -6.83 -11.14 13.36
C ARG A 155 -5.31 -11.09 13.48
N VAL A 156 -4.60 -11.58 12.46
CA VAL A 156 -3.15 -11.70 12.44
C VAL A 156 -2.58 -10.80 11.34
N TRP A 157 -1.52 -10.09 11.72
CA TRP A 157 -0.78 -9.19 10.87
C TRP A 157 0.70 -9.51 10.94
N THR A 158 1.42 -9.22 9.86
CA THR A 158 2.89 -9.24 9.86
C THR A 158 3.39 -7.82 9.77
N LEU A 159 4.32 -7.44 10.65
CA LEU A 159 4.84 -6.10 10.81
C LEU A 159 6.31 -6.04 10.41
N TRP A 160 6.69 -5.02 9.65
CA TRP A 160 8.06 -4.70 9.27
C TRP A 160 8.41 -3.28 9.68
N GLU A 161 9.62 -3.12 10.20
CA GLU A 161 10.19 -1.80 10.47
C GLU A 161 10.75 -1.19 9.19
N LEU A 162 10.48 0.09 8.98
CA LEU A 162 10.92 0.88 7.84
C LEU A 162 11.80 2.04 8.33
N PRO A 163 13.12 1.81 8.51
CA PRO A 163 14.03 2.85 8.99
C PRO A 163 14.07 4.06 8.05
N GLN A 164 13.92 5.27 8.58
CA GLN A 164 13.92 6.55 7.85
C GLN A 164 12.72 6.81 6.92
N TYR A 165 11.73 5.91 6.91
CA TYR A 165 10.53 6.08 6.08
C TYR A 165 9.46 6.99 6.72
N GLY A 166 9.66 7.49 7.94
CA GLY A 166 8.68 8.36 8.60
C GLY A 166 8.50 9.69 7.87
N VAL A 167 9.61 10.32 7.47
CA VAL A 167 9.61 11.56 6.68
C VAL A 167 9.06 11.33 5.27
N TRP A 168 9.29 10.14 4.71
CA TRP A 168 8.70 9.76 3.42
C TRP A 168 7.18 9.69 3.53
N LEU A 169 6.65 9.00 4.55
CA LEU A 169 5.22 8.84 4.75
C LEU A 169 4.50 10.19 4.90
N GLU A 170 5.06 11.10 5.71
CA GLU A 170 4.52 12.46 5.85
C GLU A 170 4.43 13.20 4.52
N LYS A 171 5.45 13.07 3.66
CA LYS A 171 5.47 13.72 2.35
C LYS A 171 4.47 13.11 1.39
N GLU A 172 4.35 11.78 1.34
CA GLU A 172 3.36 11.12 0.48
C GLU A 172 1.94 11.50 0.87
N VAL A 173 1.65 11.50 2.17
CA VAL A 173 0.33 11.96 2.67
C VAL A 173 0.10 13.43 2.34
N ALA A 174 1.08 14.30 2.56
CA ALA A 174 0.93 15.72 2.23
C ALA A 174 0.71 15.96 0.73
N ILE A 175 1.42 15.22 -0.15
CA ILE A 175 1.23 15.27 -1.59
C ILE A 175 -0.18 14.79 -1.95
N PHE A 176 -0.61 13.66 -1.41
CA PHE A 176 -1.93 13.10 -1.66
C PHE A 176 -3.04 14.07 -1.26
N ILE A 177 -3.00 14.62 -0.04
CA ILE A 177 -4.00 15.58 0.44
C ILE A 177 -4.03 16.81 -0.48
N ARG A 178 -2.87 17.32 -0.90
CA ARG A 178 -2.77 18.44 -1.84
C ARG A 178 -3.43 18.13 -3.19
N VAL A 179 -3.21 16.93 -3.72
CA VAL A 179 -3.76 16.50 -5.01
C VAL A 179 -5.28 16.36 -4.93
N VAL A 180 -5.79 15.67 -3.90
CA VAL A 180 -7.22 15.36 -3.77
C VAL A 180 -8.05 16.59 -3.35
N THR A 181 -7.51 17.45 -2.49
CA THR A 181 -8.24 18.62 -2.00
C THR A 181 -7.98 19.89 -2.84
N GLY A 182 -6.90 19.92 -3.60
CA GLY A 182 -6.47 21.08 -4.39
C GLY A 182 -5.92 22.26 -3.58
N PHE A 183 -5.81 22.13 -2.26
CA PHE A 183 -5.43 23.20 -1.35
C PHE A 183 -3.97 23.25 -0.99
#